data_AF-A0A5E8A5G8-F1
#
_entry.id   AF-A0A5E8A5G8-F1
#
_cell.length_a   1.000
_cell.length_b   1.000
_cell.length_c   1.000
_cell.angle_alpha   90.00
_cell.angle_beta   90.00
_cell.angle_gamma   90.00
#
_symmetry.space_group_name_H-M   'P 1'
#
loop_
_entity.id
_entity.type
_entity.pdbx_description
1 polymer ?
#
loop_
_entity_poly.entity_id
_entity_poly.type
_entity_poly.pdbx_seq_one_letter_code
_entity_poly.pdbx_strand_id
1 'polypeptide(L)'
;MEEPNQTYYPTLKQSFGLIGLLLLFSLAGAIPMIIIKGMHLNNDVYEQVAQLAMYVISFALVIELAWKKIRKQGLWDPTPKRQMVGMEIIAVLLTMTIATIIIVDPIIELIPMPEYFKRLFEELMKPDLTSFLTLVVAAPILEELLFRGVILEGLLKNYSPQKAVIWSALIFGIAHFNPWQAIGATATGVLIGWAYVRTNSLIPGLIIHFFNNLLAFCLMVFIGSDMEDMTLPNLIGNNLLYVGIFALAVAALFVGHRLIERWSEKEA
;
A
#
# COMPACT_ATOMS: atom_id res chain seq x y z
N MET A 1 -30.05 15.86 -26.66
CA MET A 1 -28.72 16.42 -26.34
C MET A 1 -28.21 15.57 -25.19
N GLU A 2 -27.28 14.64 -25.45
CA GLU A 2 -26.62 13.92 -24.36
C GLU A 2 -25.85 14.92 -23.51
N GLU A 3 -26.05 14.92 -22.20
CA GLU A 3 -25.24 15.75 -21.31
C GLU A 3 -23.76 15.39 -21.51
N PRO A 4 -22.84 16.38 -21.56
CA PRO A 4 -21.43 16.09 -21.67
C PRO A 4 -21.04 15.18 -20.50
N ASN A 5 -20.48 14.01 -20.83
CA ASN A 5 -20.09 12.98 -19.86
C ASN A 5 -19.26 13.63 -18.74
N GLN A 6 -19.85 13.80 -17.57
CA GLN A 6 -19.28 14.58 -16.49
C GLN A 6 -18.11 13.81 -15.89
N THR A 7 -16.88 14.31 -16.07
CA THR A 7 -15.67 13.68 -15.54
C THR A 7 -15.38 14.17 -14.12
N TYR A 8 -15.09 13.24 -13.21
CA TYR A 8 -14.78 13.53 -11.80
C TYR A 8 -13.27 13.57 -11.59
N TYR A 9 -12.79 14.42 -10.69
CA TYR A 9 -11.37 14.42 -10.29
C TYR A 9 -11.10 13.40 -9.16
N PRO A 10 -9.96 12.68 -9.17
CA PRO A 10 -9.03 12.52 -10.30
C PRO A 10 -9.50 11.48 -11.34
N THR A 11 -9.25 11.78 -12.62
CA THR A 11 -9.21 10.79 -13.71
C THR A 11 -7.91 9.99 -13.68
N LEU A 12 -7.81 8.90 -14.46
CA LEU A 12 -6.61 8.06 -14.50
C LEU A 12 -5.31 8.86 -14.75
N LYS A 13 -5.32 9.75 -15.74
CA LYS A 13 -4.16 10.62 -16.04
C LYS A 13 -3.80 11.54 -14.88
N GLN A 14 -4.80 12.04 -14.17
CA GLN A 14 -4.60 12.94 -13.03
C GLN A 14 -4.09 12.17 -11.80
N SER A 15 -4.47 10.91 -11.63
CA SER A 15 -3.93 10.03 -10.58
C SER A 15 -2.43 9.81 -10.76
N PHE A 16 -1.93 9.58 -11.98
CA PHE A 16 -0.48 9.58 -12.24
C PHE A 16 0.17 10.94 -11.97
N GLY A 17 -0.54 12.03 -12.25
CA GLY A 17 -0.09 13.38 -11.88
C GLY A 17 0.08 13.57 -10.37
N LEU A 18 -0.79 12.97 -9.55
CA LEU A 18 -0.64 12.98 -8.09
C LEU A 18 0.61 12.22 -7.64
N ILE A 19 0.94 11.09 -8.29
CA ILE A 19 2.19 10.35 -8.01
C ILE A 19 3.42 11.17 -8.42
N GLY A 20 3.35 11.87 -9.56
CA GLY A 20 4.41 12.79 -9.98
C GLY A 20 4.62 13.94 -8.98
N LEU A 21 3.54 14.51 -8.43
CA LEU A 21 3.63 15.53 -7.37
C LEU A 21 4.19 14.98 -6.07
N LEU A 22 3.79 13.75 -5.69
CA LEU A 22 4.33 13.09 -4.51
C LEU A 22 5.84 12.91 -4.63
N LEU A 23 6.30 12.37 -5.77
CA LEU A 23 7.72 12.22 -6.07
C LEU A 23 8.45 13.57 -6.04
N LEU A 24 7.87 14.61 -6.64
CA LEU A 24 8.45 15.95 -6.64
C LEU A 24 8.65 16.49 -5.21
N PHE A 25 7.64 16.38 -4.34
CA PHE A 25 7.75 16.86 -2.96
C PHE A 25 8.71 16.01 -2.13
N SER A 26 8.73 14.68 -2.33
CA SER A 26 9.69 13.80 -1.67
C SER A 26 11.13 14.14 -2.08
N LEU A 27 11.40 14.38 -3.37
CA LEU A 27 12.72 14.79 -3.85
C LEU A 27 13.12 16.18 -3.35
N ALA A 28 12.18 17.14 -3.34
CA ALA A 28 12.44 18.47 -2.79
C ALA A 28 12.81 18.40 -1.30
N GLY A 29 12.16 17.52 -0.53
CA GLY A 29 12.47 17.27 0.87
C GLY A 29 13.81 16.58 1.12
N ALA A 30 14.32 15.83 0.14
CA ALA A 30 15.63 15.20 0.24
C ALA A 30 16.79 16.19 0.07
N ILE A 31 16.59 17.32 -0.62
CA ILE A 31 17.68 18.30 -0.90
C ILE A 31 18.28 18.87 0.39
N PRO A 32 17.50 19.41 1.36
CA PRO A 32 18.06 19.88 2.63
C PRO A 32 18.83 18.79 3.38
N MET A 33 18.36 17.54 3.33
CA MET A 33 19.01 16.40 3.99
C MET A 33 20.40 16.12 3.40
N ILE A 34 20.51 16.14 2.07
CA ILE A 34 21.78 15.97 1.37
C ILE A 34 22.77 17.08 1.73
N ILE A 35 22.30 18.33 1.84
CA ILE A 35 23.13 19.48 2.21
C ILE A 35 23.67 19.33 3.64
N ILE A 36 22.79 19.01 4.60
CA ILE A 36 23.17 18.81 6.02
C ILE A 36 24.23 17.72 6.15
N LYS A 37 24.03 16.60 5.44
CA LYS A 37 24.99 15.49 5.40
C LYS A 37 26.33 15.89 4.78
N GLY A 38 26.32 16.70 3.72
CA GLY A 38 27.53 17.25 3.10
C GLY A 38 28.29 18.23 4.01
N MET A 39 27.58 18.93 4.89
CA MET A 39 28.18 19.82 5.90
C MET A 39 28.75 19.07 7.12
N HIS A 40 28.68 17.74 7.16
CA HIS A 40 29.14 16.90 8.27
C HIS A 40 28.47 17.25 9.62
N LEU A 41 27.26 17.82 9.57
CA LEU A 41 26.43 18.11 10.75
C LEU A 41 25.56 16.88 11.08
N ASN A 42 26.19 15.71 11.14
CA ASN A 42 25.49 14.42 11.10
C ASN A 42 24.99 14.04 12.51
N ASN A 43 23.68 13.83 12.62
CA ASN A 43 23.06 13.19 13.77
C ASN A 43 21.99 12.23 13.23
N ASP A 44 22.23 10.92 13.36
CA ASP A 44 21.38 9.87 12.79
C ASP A 44 19.91 10.04 13.21
N VAL A 45 19.65 10.43 14.47
CA VAL A 45 18.29 10.64 14.97
C VAL A 45 17.63 11.84 14.28
N TYR A 46 18.37 12.93 14.08
CA TYR A 46 17.86 14.09 13.35
C TYR A 46 17.53 13.71 11.89
N GLU A 47 18.41 12.94 11.24
CA GLU A 47 18.20 12.52 9.85
C GLU A 47 16.93 11.69 9.68
N GLN A 48 16.74 10.70 10.55
CA GLN A 48 15.56 9.84 10.55
C GLN A 48 14.27 10.63 10.82
N VAL A 49 14.28 11.50 11.85
CA VAL A 49 13.11 12.32 12.21
C VAL A 49 12.76 13.29 11.07
N ALA A 50 13.77 13.90 10.44
CA ALA A 50 13.56 14.77 9.30
C ALA A 50 13.01 14.00 8.08
N GLN A 51 13.46 12.78 7.83
CA GLN A 51 12.93 11.93 6.76
C GLN A 51 11.46 11.57 7.00
N LEU A 52 11.09 11.16 8.21
CA LEU A 52 9.68 10.92 8.59
C LEU A 52 8.85 12.20 8.42
N ALA A 53 9.34 13.35 8.88
CA ALA A 53 8.64 14.61 8.74
C ALA A 53 8.42 14.98 7.27
N MET A 54 9.45 14.84 6.43
CA MET A 54 9.34 15.10 4.98
C MET A 54 8.41 14.13 4.28
N TYR A 55 8.36 12.86 4.71
CA TYR A 55 7.38 11.88 4.23
C TYR A 55 5.95 12.34 4.50
N VAL A 56 5.65 12.67 5.77
CA VAL A 56 4.33 13.15 6.20
C VAL A 56 3.94 14.44 5.46
N ILE A 57 4.85 15.40 5.37
CA ILE A 57 4.61 16.68 4.69
C ILE A 57 4.31 16.45 3.21
N SER A 58 5.08 15.61 2.52
CA SER A 58 4.89 15.34 1.09
C SER A 58 3.50 14.77 0.81
N PHE A 59 3.08 13.76 1.57
CA PHE A 59 1.74 13.19 1.45
C PHE A 59 0.64 14.20 1.81
N ALA A 60 0.79 14.91 2.92
CA ALA A 60 -0.19 15.90 3.36
C ALA A 60 -0.42 16.99 2.32
N LEU A 61 0.65 17.48 1.68
CA LEU A 61 0.56 18.46 0.59
C LEU A 61 -0.19 17.90 -0.62
N VAL A 62 0.13 16.69 -1.08
CA VAL A 62 -0.57 16.08 -2.23
C VAL A 62 -2.05 15.85 -1.92
N ILE A 63 -2.37 15.28 -0.76
CA ILE A 63 -3.74 15.02 -0.32
C ILE A 63 -4.53 16.32 -0.24
N GLU A 64 -3.96 17.36 0.40
CA GLU A 64 -4.65 18.65 0.54
C GLU A 64 -4.87 19.34 -0.81
N LEU A 65 -3.90 19.27 -1.74
CA LEU A 65 -4.08 19.78 -3.10
C LEU A 65 -5.18 19.02 -3.85
N ALA A 66 -5.22 17.69 -3.72
CA ALA A 66 -6.26 16.88 -4.32
C ALA A 66 -7.64 17.22 -3.75
N TRP A 67 -7.78 17.29 -2.43
CA TRP A 67 -9.03 17.65 -1.76
C TRP A 67 -9.49 19.07 -2.10
N LYS A 68 -8.59 20.06 -2.14
CA LYS A 68 -8.94 21.41 -2.62
C LYS A 68 -9.52 21.38 -4.03
N LYS A 69 -8.96 20.56 -4.92
CA LYS A 69 -9.45 20.42 -6.29
C LYS A 69 -10.81 19.71 -6.36
N ILE A 70 -11.03 18.68 -5.54
CA ILE A 70 -12.33 17.99 -5.41
C ILE A 70 -13.39 18.96 -4.90
N ARG A 71 -13.12 19.65 -3.78
CA ARG A 71 -14.02 20.65 -3.18
C ARG A 71 -14.35 21.78 -4.16
N LYS A 72 -13.37 22.23 -4.94
CA LYS A 72 -13.59 23.24 -5.99
C LYS A 72 -14.45 22.72 -7.14
N GLN A 73 -14.38 21.43 -7.45
CA GLN A 73 -15.26 20.81 -8.44
C GLN A 73 -16.71 20.74 -7.95
N GLY A 74 -16.90 20.54 -6.64
CA GLY A 74 -18.21 20.55 -5.99
C GLY A 74 -19.10 19.35 -6.35
N LEU A 75 -18.55 18.30 -6.98
CA LEU A 75 -19.32 17.17 -7.49
C LEU A 75 -19.47 16.02 -6.49
N TRP A 76 -18.58 15.93 -5.51
CA TRP A 76 -18.61 14.88 -4.48
C TRP A 76 -17.81 15.31 -3.24
N ASP A 77 -18.12 14.70 -2.11
CA ASP A 77 -17.46 14.96 -0.83
C ASP A 77 -16.19 14.08 -0.69
N PRO A 78 -15.00 14.68 -0.55
CA PRO A 78 -13.75 13.94 -0.38
C PRO A 78 -13.57 13.33 1.03
N THR A 79 -14.51 13.54 1.95
CA THR A 79 -14.37 13.06 3.34
C THR A 79 -14.38 11.53 3.38
N PRO A 80 -13.29 10.90 3.82
CA PRO A 80 -13.22 9.44 3.82
C PRO A 80 -14.16 8.84 4.86
N LYS A 81 -14.89 7.80 4.47
CA LYS A 81 -15.74 7.04 5.38
C LYS A 81 -14.90 6.09 6.24
N ARG A 82 -15.29 5.93 7.51
CA ARG A 82 -14.50 5.24 8.55
C ARG A 82 -15.33 4.27 9.38
N GLN A 83 -16.36 3.67 8.79
CA GLN A 83 -17.22 2.73 9.48
C GLN A 83 -16.45 1.44 9.84
N MET A 84 -16.60 0.99 11.08
CA MET A 84 -16.04 -0.29 11.51
C MET A 84 -16.88 -1.44 10.94
N VAL A 85 -16.24 -2.53 10.56
CA VAL A 85 -16.90 -3.78 10.17
C VAL A 85 -16.76 -4.83 11.29
N GLY A 86 -17.58 -5.88 11.26
CA GLY A 86 -17.51 -6.97 12.24
C GLY A 86 -16.12 -7.62 12.29
N MET A 87 -15.72 -8.08 13.48
CA MET A 87 -14.40 -8.69 13.70
C MET A 87 -14.20 -9.95 12.85
N GLU A 88 -15.27 -10.66 12.54
CA GLU A 88 -15.29 -11.79 11.61
C GLU A 88 -14.86 -11.38 10.20
N ILE A 89 -15.27 -10.20 9.72
CA ILE A 89 -14.87 -9.68 8.42
C ILE A 89 -13.40 -9.27 8.43
N ILE A 90 -12.94 -8.63 9.52
CA ILE A 90 -11.53 -8.32 9.70
C ILE A 90 -10.68 -9.61 9.70
N ALA A 91 -11.09 -10.65 10.43
CA ALA A 91 -10.38 -11.91 10.47
C ALA A 91 -10.28 -12.58 9.09
N VAL A 92 -11.36 -12.55 8.31
CA VAL A 92 -11.35 -13.04 6.91
C VAL A 92 -10.38 -12.22 6.06
N LEU A 93 -10.40 -10.89 6.15
CA LEU A 93 -9.50 -10.01 5.39
C LEU A 93 -8.02 -10.22 5.75
N LEU A 94 -7.70 -10.38 7.04
CA LEU A 94 -6.34 -10.69 7.48
C LEU A 94 -5.88 -12.08 6.99
N THR A 95 -6.77 -13.07 7.00
CA THR A 95 -6.50 -14.39 6.42
C THR A 95 -6.22 -14.30 4.92
N MET A 96 -7.02 -13.52 4.19
CA MET A 96 -6.81 -13.25 2.76
C MET A 96 -5.50 -12.49 2.51
N THR A 97 -5.07 -11.65 3.44
CA THR A 97 -3.79 -10.94 3.35
C THR A 97 -2.61 -11.92 3.43
N ILE A 98 -2.62 -12.83 4.42
CA ILE A 98 -1.61 -13.90 4.52
C ILE A 98 -1.61 -14.78 3.27
N ALA A 99 -2.79 -15.17 2.79
CA ALA A 99 -2.92 -15.95 1.56
C ALA A 99 -2.37 -15.21 0.33
N THR A 100 -2.57 -13.90 0.25
CA THR A 100 -2.04 -13.05 -0.84
C THR A 100 -0.51 -13.05 -0.80
N ILE A 101 0.10 -12.88 0.38
CA ILE A 101 1.56 -12.93 0.55
C ILE A 101 2.12 -14.26 0.04
N ILE A 102 1.55 -15.39 0.48
CA ILE A 102 1.98 -16.74 0.07
C ILE A 102 1.89 -16.95 -1.45
N ILE A 103 0.82 -16.46 -2.08
CA ILE A 103 0.61 -16.65 -3.53
C ILE A 103 1.55 -15.78 -4.37
N VAL A 104 1.87 -14.59 -3.86
CA VAL A 104 2.70 -13.62 -4.58
C VAL A 104 4.20 -13.91 -4.41
N ASP A 105 4.60 -14.51 -3.30
CA ASP A 105 5.98 -14.88 -2.97
C ASP A 105 6.76 -15.51 -4.16
N PRO A 106 6.30 -16.61 -4.80
CA PRO A 106 7.03 -17.21 -5.92
C PRO A 106 7.14 -16.30 -7.15
N ILE A 107 6.27 -15.29 -7.30
CA ILE A 107 6.35 -14.32 -8.41
C ILE A 107 7.46 -13.29 -8.13
N ILE A 108 7.60 -12.87 -6.88
CA ILE A 108 8.67 -11.94 -6.46
C ILE A 108 10.03 -12.62 -6.61
N GLU A 109 10.14 -13.91 -6.28
CA GLU A 109 11.38 -14.69 -6.45
C GLU A 109 11.89 -14.77 -7.89
N LEU A 110 11.01 -14.64 -8.89
CA LEU A 110 11.41 -14.62 -10.31
C LEU A 110 12.22 -13.37 -10.67
N ILE A 111 12.21 -12.34 -9.82
CA ILE A 111 12.93 -11.08 -10.02
C ILE A 111 13.92 -10.92 -8.86
N PRO A 112 15.07 -11.62 -8.89
CA PRO A 112 16.05 -11.51 -7.82
C PRO A 112 16.56 -10.09 -7.70
N MET A 113 16.73 -9.61 -6.46
CA MET A 113 17.30 -8.29 -6.20
C MET A 113 18.81 -8.34 -6.38
N PRO A 114 19.41 -7.48 -7.23
CA PRO A 114 20.85 -7.39 -7.32
C PRO A 114 21.47 -6.99 -5.98
N GLU A 115 22.61 -7.59 -5.65
CA GLU A 115 23.33 -7.40 -4.38
C GLU A 115 23.56 -5.92 -4.02
N TYR A 116 23.81 -5.07 -5.03
CA TYR A 116 23.92 -3.62 -4.84
C TYR A 116 22.66 -3.00 -4.23
N PHE A 117 21.47 -3.35 -4.76
CA PHE A 117 20.20 -2.83 -4.24
C PHE A 117 19.89 -3.43 -2.87
N LYS A 118 20.23 -4.70 -2.65
CA LYS A 118 20.05 -5.36 -1.34
C LYS A 118 20.79 -4.60 -0.24
N ARG A 119 22.08 -4.34 -0.43
CA ARG A 119 22.89 -3.55 0.52
C ARG A 119 22.34 -2.15 0.73
N LEU A 120 21.90 -1.50 -0.34
CA LEU A 120 21.27 -0.19 -0.24
C LEU A 120 20.00 -0.24 0.60
N PHE A 121 19.15 -1.25 0.43
CA PHE A 121 17.96 -1.44 1.28
C PHE A 121 18.34 -1.68 2.74
N GLU A 122 19.31 -2.55 3.02
CA GLU A 122 19.77 -2.85 4.38
C GLU A 122 20.36 -1.61 5.09
N GLU A 123 21.09 -0.77 4.37
CA GLU A 123 21.64 0.48 4.90
C GLU A 123 20.56 1.53 5.19
N LEU A 124 19.55 1.63 4.31
CA LEU A 124 18.48 2.62 4.41
C LEU A 124 17.36 2.20 5.38
N MET A 125 17.15 0.90 5.58
CA MET A 125 15.99 0.34 6.30
C MET A 125 16.44 -0.36 7.58
N LYS A 126 16.97 0.41 8.52
CA LYS A 126 17.32 -0.11 9.84
C LYS A 126 16.05 -0.33 10.68
N PRO A 127 15.92 -1.45 11.41
CA PRO A 127 14.77 -1.72 12.27
C PRO A 127 14.83 -0.90 13.56
N ASP A 128 14.65 0.42 13.43
CA ASP A 128 14.57 1.35 14.55
C ASP A 128 13.16 1.91 14.74
N LEU A 129 12.99 2.73 15.77
CA LEU A 129 11.70 3.33 16.11
C LEU A 129 11.18 4.23 14.97
N THR A 130 12.05 4.95 14.27
CA THR A 130 11.62 5.87 13.21
C THR A 130 11.15 5.10 11.98
N SER A 131 11.84 4.03 11.61
CA SER A 131 11.41 3.09 10.57
C SER A 131 10.08 2.43 10.93
N PHE A 132 9.89 2.01 12.19
CA PHE A 132 8.60 1.48 12.64
C PHE A 132 7.48 2.51 12.48
N LEU A 133 7.68 3.74 12.98
CA LEU A 133 6.68 4.80 12.86
C LEU A 133 6.39 5.17 11.41
N THR A 134 7.40 5.15 10.54
CA THR A 134 7.24 5.46 9.12
C THR A 134 6.49 4.35 8.40
N LEU A 135 6.98 3.11 8.48
CA LEU A 135 6.52 1.99 7.65
C LEU A 135 5.24 1.35 8.18
N VAL A 136 5.11 1.21 9.50
CA VAL A 136 3.99 0.49 10.11
C VAL A 136 2.84 1.43 10.45
N VAL A 137 3.09 2.72 10.68
CA VAL A 137 2.06 3.68 11.11
C VAL A 137 1.77 4.74 10.05
N ALA A 138 2.75 5.58 9.71
CA ALA A 138 2.54 6.74 8.85
C ALA A 138 2.19 6.32 7.41
N ALA A 139 2.92 5.37 6.84
CA ALA A 139 2.68 4.82 5.50
C ALA A 139 1.26 4.29 5.34
N PRO A 140 0.76 3.32 6.14
CA PRO A 140 -0.62 2.86 6.04
C PRO A 140 -1.67 3.98 6.12
N ILE A 141 -1.51 4.95 7.03
CA ILE A 141 -2.47 6.04 7.17
C ILE A 141 -2.47 6.95 5.93
N LEU A 142 -1.29 7.44 5.54
CA LEU A 142 -1.16 8.43 4.48
C LEU A 142 -1.45 7.83 3.10
N GLU A 143 -0.99 6.60 2.87
CA GLU A 143 -1.23 5.88 1.63
C GLU A 143 -2.70 5.49 1.50
N GLU A 144 -3.36 4.99 2.54
CA GLU A 144 -4.81 4.70 2.44
C GLU A 144 -5.63 5.97 2.18
N LEU A 145 -5.27 7.10 2.80
CA LEU A 145 -5.91 8.39 2.52
C LEU A 145 -5.74 8.83 1.06
N LEU A 146 -4.54 8.72 0.51
CA LEU A 146 -4.27 9.13 -0.88
C LEU A 146 -4.84 8.13 -1.89
N PHE A 147 -4.54 6.84 -1.73
CA PHE A 147 -4.88 5.84 -2.73
C PHE A 147 -6.35 5.44 -2.66
N ARG A 148 -6.95 5.30 -1.47
CA ARG A 148 -8.35 4.87 -1.36
C ARG A 148 -9.27 6.07 -1.22
N GLY A 149 -8.93 7.00 -0.33
CA GLY A 149 -9.72 8.20 -0.07
C GLY A 149 -9.74 9.23 -1.21
N VAL A 150 -8.75 9.22 -2.12
CA VAL A 150 -8.68 10.17 -3.24
C VAL A 150 -8.67 9.46 -4.60
N ILE A 151 -7.66 8.62 -4.86
CA ILE A 151 -7.46 8.04 -6.20
C ILE A 151 -8.57 7.05 -6.53
N LEU A 152 -8.80 6.03 -5.70
CA LEU A 152 -9.82 5.01 -5.95
C LEU A 152 -11.22 5.62 -6.01
N GLU A 153 -11.59 6.48 -5.06
CA GLU A 153 -12.88 7.18 -5.08
C GLU A 153 -13.09 7.97 -6.39
N GLY A 154 -12.10 8.76 -6.82
CA GLY A 154 -12.18 9.46 -8.10
C GLY A 154 -12.34 8.50 -9.28
N LEU A 155 -11.61 7.39 -9.29
CA LEU A 155 -11.73 6.37 -10.34
C LEU A 155 -13.10 5.66 -10.30
N LEU A 156 -13.67 5.40 -9.14
CA LEU A 156 -15.01 4.80 -8.99
C LEU A 156 -16.12 5.70 -9.55
N LYS A 157 -15.92 7.03 -9.55
CA LYS A 157 -16.86 7.96 -10.19
C LYS A 157 -16.73 8.01 -11.72
N ASN A 158 -15.61 7.56 -12.29
CA ASN A 158 -15.34 7.64 -13.73
C ASN A 158 -15.36 6.29 -14.46
N TYR A 159 -15.21 5.17 -13.73
CA TYR A 159 -15.01 3.84 -14.30
C TYR A 159 -15.78 2.78 -13.52
N SER A 160 -15.94 1.58 -14.10
CA SER A 160 -16.52 0.44 -13.38
C SER A 160 -15.68 0.06 -12.16
N PRO A 161 -16.28 -0.48 -11.08
CA PRO A 161 -15.56 -0.82 -9.86
C PRO A 161 -14.33 -1.71 -10.08
N GLN A 162 -14.44 -2.71 -10.97
CA GLN A 162 -13.32 -3.58 -11.29
C GLN A 162 -12.14 -2.82 -11.92
N LYS A 163 -12.42 -1.93 -12.88
CA LYS A 163 -11.40 -1.11 -13.53
C LYS A 163 -10.77 -0.12 -12.55
N ALA A 164 -11.58 0.51 -11.69
CA ALA A 164 -11.11 1.45 -10.69
C ALA A 164 -10.14 0.79 -9.69
N VAL A 165 -10.50 -0.40 -9.18
CA VAL A 165 -9.63 -1.18 -8.27
C VAL A 165 -8.32 -1.57 -8.94
N ILE A 166 -8.37 -2.15 -10.15
CA ILE A 166 -7.17 -2.56 -10.88
C ILE A 166 -6.24 -1.38 -11.12
N TRP A 167 -6.76 -0.26 -11.65
CA TRP A 167 -5.93 0.91 -11.92
C TRP A 167 -5.38 1.54 -10.64
N SER A 168 -6.18 1.66 -9.59
CA SER A 168 -5.69 2.17 -8.31
C SER A 168 -4.57 1.30 -7.72
N ALA A 169 -4.69 -0.02 -7.80
CA ALA A 169 -3.69 -0.97 -7.31
C ALA A 169 -2.39 -0.95 -8.13
N LEU A 170 -2.49 -0.79 -9.45
CA LEU A 170 -1.33 -0.63 -10.32
C LEU A 170 -0.60 0.68 -10.03
N ILE A 171 -1.33 1.79 -9.88
CA ILE A 171 -0.74 3.08 -9.51
C ILE A 171 -0.05 2.99 -8.15
N PHE A 172 -0.66 2.29 -7.19
CA PHE A 172 -0.07 2.04 -5.87
C PHE A 172 1.25 1.27 -5.95
N GLY A 173 1.30 0.18 -6.73
CA GLY A 173 2.55 -0.57 -6.95
C GLY A 173 3.62 0.28 -7.66
N ILE A 174 3.25 1.02 -8.71
CA ILE A 174 4.17 1.91 -9.44
C ILE A 174 4.76 2.99 -8.53
N ALA A 175 3.99 3.50 -7.56
CA ALA A 175 4.45 4.53 -6.63
C ALA A 175 5.60 4.08 -5.71
N HIS A 176 5.91 2.78 -5.64
CA HIS A 176 7.07 2.25 -4.91
C HIS A 176 8.38 2.39 -5.69
N PHE A 177 8.31 2.66 -7.01
CA PHE A 177 9.47 2.86 -7.89
C PHE A 177 10.51 1.72 -7.89
N ASN A 178 10.12 0.52 -7.51
CA ASN A 178 10.97 -0.68 -7.60
C ASN A 178 10.11 -1.94 -7.79
N PRO A 179 10.57 -2.93 -8.58
CA PRO A 179 9.77 -4.10 -8.93
C PRO A 179 9.49 -5.03 -7.74
N TRP A 180 10.45 -5.15 -6.81
CA TRP A 180 10.38 -6.06 -5.66
C TRP A 180 9.23 -5.72 -4.72
N GLN A 181 8.96 -4.43 -4.51
CA GLN A 181 7.80 -3.98 -3.74
C GLN A 181 6.56 -3.79 -4.62
N ALA A 182 6.70 -3.37 -5.88
CA ALA A 182 5.55 -3.06 -6.74
C ALA A 182 4.61 -4.25 -6.94
N ILE A 183 5.12 -5.48 -7.07
CA ILE A 183 4.29 -6.67 -7.27
C ILE A 183 3.42 -6.96 -6.03
N GLY A 184 4.06 -7.03 -4.85
CA GLY A 184 3.36 -7.22 -3.59
C GLY A 184 2.38 -6.08 -3.28
N ALA A 185 2.82 -4.84 -3.48
CA ALA A 185 2.00 -3.65 -3.30
C ALA A 185 0.79 -3.64 -4.25
N THR A 186 0.93 -4.02 -5.52
CA THR A 186 -0.21 -4.15 -6.43
C THR A 186 -1.17 -5.25 -5.99
N ALA A 187 -0.68 -6.43 -5.60
CA ALA A 187 -1.55 -7.54 -5.17
C ALA A 187 -2.34 -7.20 -3.89
N THR A 188 -1.66 -6.75 -2.84
CA THR A 188 -2.30 -6.19 -1.63
C THR A 188 -3.18 -5.00 -1.97
N GLY A 189 -2.76 -4.22 -2.97
CA GLY A 189 -3.46 -3.07 -3.52
C GLY A 189 -4.86 -3.42 -4.01
N VAL A 190 -4.97 -4.52 -4.77
CA VAL A 190 -6.23 -5.09 -5.27
C VAL A 190 -7.10 -5.57 -4.11
N LEU A 191 -6.53 -6.30 -3.14
CA LEU A 191 -7.27 -6.80 -1.98
C LEU A 191 -7.91 -5.64 -1.18
N ILE A 192 -7.11 -4.64 -0.82
CA ILE A 192 -7.59 -3.47 -0.10
C ILE A 192 -8.61 -2.68 -0.92
N GLY A 193 -8.36 -2.46 -2.21
CA GLY A 193 -9.29 -1.74 -3.08
C GLY A 193 -10.65 -2.44 -3.22
N TRP A 194 -10.64 -3.76 -3.34
CA TRP A 194 -11.86 -4.58 -3.33
C TRP A 194 -12.56 -4.51 -1.97
N ALA A 195 -11.83 -4.64 -0.86
CA ALA A 195 -12.40 -4.50 0.48
C ALA A 195 -13.03 -3.12 0.70
N TYR A 196 -12.38 -2.06 0.19
CA TYR A 196 -12.91 -0.70 0.22
C TYR A 196 -14.23 -0.59 -0.55
N VAL A 197 -14.33 -1.16 -1.76
CA VAL A 197 -15.58 -1.15 -2.54
C VAL A 197 -16.71 -1.89 -1.82
N ARG A 198 -16.41 -2.99 -1.11
CA ARG A 198 -17.43 -3.79 -0.40
C ARG A 198 -17.87 -3.21 0.93
N THR A 199 -16.96 -2.53 1.63
CA THR A 199 -17.22 -1.99 2.97
C THR A 199 -17.48 -0.49 2.96
N ASN A 200 -17.13 0.20 1.87
CA ASN A 200 -17.24 1.65 1.70
C ASN A 200 -16.63 2.38 2.92
N SER A 201 -15.47 1.91 3.38
CA SER A 201 -14.74 2.36 4.56
C SER A 201 -13.23 2.20 4.39
N LEU A 202 -12.46 3.16 4.91
CA LEU A 202 -10.99 3.05 4.96
C LEU A 202 -10.49 2.10 6.05
N ILE A 203 -11.27 1.83 7.10
CA ILE A 203 -10.78 1.11 8.28
C ILE A 203 -10.29 -0.31 7.95
N PRO A 204 -11.02 -1.13 7.17
CA PRO A 204 -10.54 -2.47 6.81
C PRO A 204 -9.22 -2.41 6.02
N GLY A 205 -9.10 -1.46 5.10
CA GLY A 205 -7.87 -1.23 4.34
C GLY A 205 -6.68 -0.84 5.22
N LEU A 206 -6.91 0.08 6.16
CA LEU A 206 -5.90 0.51 7.13
C LEU A 206 -5.41 -0.65 8.00
N ILE A 207 -6.32 -1.53 8.45
CA ILE A 207 -5.97 -2.71 9.26
C ILE A 207 -5.15 -3.71 8.43
N ILE A 208 -5.58 -4.01 7.20
CA ILE A 208 -4.84 -4.90 6.29
C ILE A 208 -3.43 -4.35 6.05
N HIS A 209 -3.32 -3.05 5.75
CA HIS A 209 -2.05 -2.42 5.41
C HIS A 209 -1.11 -2.33 6.62
N PHE A 210 -1.63 -1.94 7.80
CA PHE A 210 -0.89 -1.99 9.05
C PHE A 210 -0.36 -3.40 9.34
N PHE A 211 -1.22 -4.41 9.21
CA PHE A 211 -0.85 -5.80 9.45
C PHE A 211 0.22 -6.28 8.48
N ASN A 212 0.06 -6.01 7.18
CA ASN A 212 1.04 -6.37 6.16
C ASN A 212 2.42 -5.74 6.43
N ASN A 213 2.46 -4.45 6.77
CA ASN A 213 3.71 -3.76 7.03
C ASN A 213 4.31 -4.15 8.38
N LEU A 214 3.49 -4.45 9.39
CA LEU A 214 3.95 -4.98 10.66
C LEU A 214 4.60 -6.36 10.46
N LEU A 215 4.00 -7.26 9.68
CA LEU A 215 4.60 -8.55 9.34
C LEU A 215 5.96 -8.35 8.66
N ALA A 216 6.04 -7.50 7.64
CA ALA A 216 7.30 -7.20 6.95
C ALA A 216 8.36 -6.63 7.91
N PHE A 217 7.98 -5.70 8.79
CA PHE A 217 8.88 -5.12 9.79
C PHE A 217 9.35 -6.17 10.81
N CYS A 218 8.46 -7.04 11.29
CA CYS A 218 8.83 -8.14 12.18
C CYS A 218 9.81 -9.11 11.51
N LEU A 219 9.59 -9.47 10.24
CA LEU A 219 10.54 -10.28 9.47
C LEU A 219 11.89 -9.57 9.42
N MET A 220 11.94 -8.28 9.09
CA MET A 220 13.17 -7.49 9.08
C MET A 220 13.92 -7.50 10.43
N VAL A 221 13.21 -7.40 11.55
CA VAL A 221 13.79 -7.41 12.91
C VAL A 221 14.34 -8.78 13.30
N PHE A 222 13.57 -9.85 13.08
CA PHE A 222 13.88 -11.18 13.61
C PHE A 222 14.73 -12.03 12.68
N ILE A 223 14.68 -11.75 11.37
CA ILE A 223 15.35 -12.53 10.34
C ILE A 223 16.64 -11.84 9.85
N GLY A 224 16.73 -10.51 9.92
CA GLY A 224 17.93 -9.75 9.55
C GLY A 224 18.28 -9.89 8.06
N SER A 225 19.58 -9.91 7.74
CA SER A 225 20.13 -9.96 6.36
C SER A 225 20.13 -11.34 5.72
N ASP A 226 19.78 -12.40 6.49
CA ASP A 226 19.77 -13.80 6.02
C ASP A 226 18.52 -14.14 5.19
N MET A 227 17.78 -13.12 4.73
CA MET A 227 16.56 -13.23 3.92
C MET A 227 16.74 -13.97 2.59
N GLU A 228 17.98 -14.14 2.12
CA GLU A 228 18.28 -14.73 0.81
C GLU A 228 17.95 -16.23 0.74
N ASP A 229 18.10 -16.94 1.86
CA ASP A 229 17.82 -18.38 1.94
C ASP A 229 16.44 -18.70 2.52
N MET A 230 15.70 -17.70 3.01
CA MET A 230 14.41 -17.85 3.70
C MET A 230 13.20 -17.66 2.79
N THR A 231 13.24 -18.27 1.62
CA THR A 231 12.04 -18.49 0.82
C THR A 231 11.06 -19.38 1.58
N LEU A 232 9.75 -19.21 1.37
CA LEU A 232 8.75 -20.10 1.97
C LEU A 232 9.05 -21.59 1.69
N PRO A 233 9.39 -22.01 0.45
CA PRO A 233 9.82 -23.37 0.17
C PRO A 233 11.01 -23.84 1.01
N ASN A 234 12.05 -23.02 1.17
CA ASN A 234 13.25 -23.37 1.93
C ASN A 234 12.98 -23.46 3.43
N LEU A 235 12.18 -22.54 3.98
CA LEU A 235 11.74 -22.55 5.38
C LEU A 235 10.91 -23.80 5.71
N ILE A 236 10.05 -24.22 4.79
CA ILE A 236 9.21 -25.40 4.97
C ILE A 236 10.03 -26.69 4.81
N GLY A 237 11.06 -26.68 3.94
CA GLY A 237 11.96 -27.82 3.70
C GLY A 237 11.26 -29.04 3.08
N ASN A 238 10.01 -28.89 2.63
CA ASN A 238 9.17 -29.97 2.09
C ASN A 238 8.24 -29.44 1.00
N ASN A 239 8.52 -29.84 -0.25
CA ASN A 239 7.77 -29.37 -1.43
C ASN A 239 6.29 -29.76 -1.39
N LEU A 240 5.94 -30.95 -0.87
CA LEU A 240 4.55 -31.38 -0.78
C LEU A 240 3.77 -30.52 0.22
N LEU A 241 4.39 -30.20 1.35
CA LEU A 241 3.80 -29.33 2.36
C LEU A 241 3.66 -27.90 1.83
N TYR A 242 4.65 -27.37 1.10
CA TYR A 242 4.57 -26.07 0.44
C TYR A 242 3.41 -26.00 -0.56
N VAL A 243 3.27 -27.00 -1.45
CA VAL A 243 2.15 -27.08 -2.40
C VAL A 243 0.81 -27.15 -1.66
N GLY A 244 0.74 -27.87 -0.54
CA GLY A 244 -0.43 -27.91 0.33
C GLY A 244 -0.79 -26.53 0.90
N ILE A 245 0.20 -25.80 1.45
CA ILE A 245 0.02 -24.44 1.98
C ILE A 245 -0.41 -23.47 0.87
N PHE A 246 0.20 -23.57 -0.31
CA PHE A 246 -0.18 -22.76 -1.47
C PHE A 246 -1.63 -23.04 -1.90
N ALA A 247 -2.04 -24.31 -1.98
CA ALA A 247 -3.42 -24.68 -2.28
C ALA A 247 -4.41 -24.17 -1.23
N LEU A 248 -4.04 -24.22 0.05
CA LEU A 248 -4.84 -23.65 1.15
C LEU A 248 -4.96 -22.13 1.04
N ALA A 249 -3.89 -21.43 0.64
CA ALA A 249 -3.93 -19.98 0.40
C ALA A 249 -4.92 -19.63 -0.74
N VAL A 250 -4.87 -20.38 -1.86
CA VAL A 250 -5.84 -20.21 -2.97
C VAL A 250 -7.27 -20.44 -2.49
N ALA A 251 -7.50 -21.51 -1.72
CA ALA A 251 -8.81 -21.80 -1.15
C ALA A 251 -9.28 -20.69 -0.18
N ALA A 252 -8.38 -20.15 0.65
CA ALA A 252 -8.67 -19.07 1.58
C ALA A 252 -9.10 -17.78 0.85
N LEU A 253 -8.45 -17.42 -0.27
CA LEU A 253 -8.88 -16.29 -1.10
C LEU A 253 -10.27 -16.54 -1.69
N PHE A 254 -10.53 -17.73 -2.24
CA PHE A 254 -11.82 -18.07 -2.84
C PHE A 254 -12.96 -18.05 -1.82
N VAL A 255 -12.75 -18.69 -0.67
CA VAL A 255 -13.76 -18.74 0.41
C VAL A 255 -13.95 -17.34 1.00
N GLY A 256 -12.88 -16.61 1.29
CA GLY A 256 -12.95 -15.26 1.83
C GLY A 256 -13.70 -14.30 0.91
N HIS A 257 -13.45 -14.38 -0.40
CA HIS A 257 -14.21 -13.63 -1.41
C HIS A 257 -15.71 -13.90 -1.30
N ARG A 258 -16.11 -15.18 -1.30
CA ARG A 258 -17.53 -15.57 -1.20
C ARG A 258 -18.19 -15.15 0.11
N LEU A 259 -17.46 -15.21 1.22
CA LEU A 259 -17.97 -14.79 2.53
C LEU A 259 -18.24 -13.27 2.56
N ILE A 260 -17.29 -12.47 2.07
CA ILE A 260 -17.42 -11.02 2.05
C ILE A 260 -18.47 -10.56 1.05
N GLU A 261 -18.61 -11.22 -0.11
CA GLU A 261 -19.72 -10.93 -1.04
C GLU A 261 -21.07 -11.14 -0.39
N ARG A 262 -21.28 -12.30 0.25
CA ARG A 262 -22.53 -12.61 0.95
C ARG A 262 -22.82 -11.68 2.12
N TRP A 263 -21.78 -11.22 2.82
CA TRP A 263 -21.92 -10.24 3.88
C TRP A 263 -22.32 -8.87 3.31
N SER A 264 -21.61 -8.41 2.28
CA SER A 264 -21.87 -7.11 1.63
C SER A 264 -23.27 -7.03 1.03
N GLU A 265 -23.78 -8.13 0.45
CA GLU A 265 -25.17 -8.21 -0.06
C GLU A 265 -26.24 -8.09 1.03
N LYS A 266 -25.93 -8.45 2.28
CA LYS A 266 -26.87 -8.33 3.41
C LYS A 266 -26.87 -6.94 4.05
N GLU A 267 -25.77 -6.22 3.93
CA GLU A 267 -25.60 -4.87 4.48
C GLU A 267 -26.02 -3.77 3.50
N ALA A 268 -26.22 -4.10 2.22
CA ALA A 268 -26.65 -3.19 1.14
C ALA A 268 -28.17 -2.98 1.12
#